data_AF-A0A7R7ENZ3-F1
#
_entry.id   AF-A0A7R7ENZ3-F1
#
_cell.length_a   1.000
_cell.length_b   1.000
_cell.length_c   1.000
_cell.angle_alpha   90.00
_cell.angle_beta   90.00
_cell.angle_gamma   90.00
#
_symmetry.space_group_name_H-M   'P 1'
#
loop_
_entity.id
_entity.type
_entity.pdbx_description
1 polymer ?
#
loop_
_entity_poly.entity_id
_entity_poly.type
_entity_poly.pdbx_seq_one_letter_code
_entity_poly.pdbx_strand_id
1 'polypeptide(L)'
;MSIAYESNNDFSFDTEIFHKASRAFQKDADSLSEIDKNLVQKIKNLKEIGWKSEAGEKFFDKIDSHWSKDIKRYADLMNDLAVIINYASKQFDTISEQAKYIKYQEDLIKLTEEVVTEKFGADSLRNLY
;
A
#
# COMPACT_ATOMS: atom_id res chain seq x y z
N MET A 1 20.36 -34.07 -7.02
CA MET A 1 21.01 -33.32 -5.92
C MET A 1 20.46 -31.91 -5.97
N SER A 2 19.52 -31.61 -5.07
CA SER A 2 18.92 -30.29 -4.92
C SER A 2 19.93 -29.43 -4.17
N ILE A 3 20.59 -28.52 -4.87
CA ILE A 3 21.45 -27.51 -4.26
C ILE A 3 20.56 -26.30 -4.04
N ALA A 4 20.38 -25.97 -2.76
CA ALA A 4 19.61 -24.86 -2.26
C ALA A 4 19.94 -23.56 -3.00
N TYR A 5 19.05 -23.16 -3.91
CA TYR A 5 18.83 -21.76 -4.28
C TYR A 5 17.63 -21.22 -3.49
N GLU A 6 17.55 -21.55 -2.20
CA GLU A 6 16.96 -20.64 -1.23
C GLU A 6 17.97 -19.52 -1.01
N SER A 7 18.16 -18.66 -2.02
CA SER A 7 18.57 -17.30 -1.71
C SER A 7 17.38 -16.73 -0.96
N ASN A 8 17.50 -16.75 0.35
CA ASN A 8 16.78 -15.98 1.34
C ASN A 8 16.47 -14.58 0.77
N ASN A 9 15.39 -14.46 0.01
CA ASN A 9 14.91 -13.19 -0.50
C ASN A 9 14.11 -12.59 0.66
N ASP A 10 14.85 -12.22 1.72
CA ASP A 10 14.37 -11.54 2.93
C ASP A 10 13.76 -10.15 2.60
N PHE A 11 13.76 -9.77 1.32
CA PHE A 11 13.11 -8.59 0.75
C PHE A 11 11.81 -8.88 -0.01
N SER A 12 11.31 -10.12 -0.06
CA SER A 12 10.00 -10.40 -0.66
C SER A 12 8.88 -9.99 0.29
N PHE A 13 8.78 -8.69 0.56
CA PHE A 13 7.59 -8.12 1.16
C PHE A 13 6.43 -8.31 0.18
N ASP A 14 5.32 -8.86 0.67
CA ASP A 14 4.09 -8.93 -0.11
C ASP A 14 3.51 -7.52 -0.24
N THR A 15 4.05 -6.75 -1.19
CA THR A 15 3.62 -5.38 -1.46
C THR A 15 2.16 -5.34 -1.90
N GLU A 16 1.62 -6.45 -2.43
CA GLU A 16 0.20 -6.57 -2.76
C GLU A 16 -0.68 -6.49 -1.50
N ILE A 17 -0.27 -7.12 -0.39
CA ILE A 17 -0.95 -7.00 0.91
C ILE A 17 -0.93 -5.54 1.40
N PHE A 18 0.20 -4.85 1.27
CA PHE A 18 0.28 -3.44 1.71
C PHE A 18 -0.58 -2.53 0.83
N HIS A 19 -0.56 -2.72 -0.49
CA HIS A 19 -1.44 -2.01 -1.41
C HIS A 19 -2.92 -2.28 -1.11
N LYS A 20 -3.28 -3.52 -0.78
CA LYS A 20 -4.65 -3.88 -0.35
C LYS A 20 -5.01 -3.18 0.97
N ALA A 21 -4.13 -3.21 1.96
CA ALA A 21 -4.34 -2.58 3.25
C ALA A 21 -4.53 -1.07 3.12
N SER A 22 -3.65 -0.39 2.37
CA SER A 22 -3.76 1.05 2.10
C SER A 22 -5.12 1.41 1.48
N ARG A 23 -5.55 0.66 0.46
CA ARG A 23 -6.88 0.87 -0.17
C ARG A 23 -8.03 0.64 0.81
N ALA A 24 -7.91 -0.35 1.69
CA ALA A 24 -8.93 -0.62 2.70
C ALA A 24 -9.07 0.55 3.68
N PHE A 25 -7.94 1.03 4.24
CA PHE A 25 -7.92 2.19 5.13
C PHE A 25 -8.48 3.45 4.48
N GLN A 26 -8.13 3.70 3.21
CA GLN A 26 -8.69 4.83 2.46
C GLN A 26 -10.21 4.73 2.34
N LYS A 27 -10.72 3.56 1.96
CA LYS A 27 -12.16 3.32 1.81
C LYS A 27 -12.92 3.50 3.12
N ASP A 28 -12.36 3.01 4.21
CA ASP A 28 -12.98 3.11 5.54
C ASP A 28 -12.97 4.57 6.04
N ALA A 29 -11.89 5.32 5.77
CA ALA A 29 -11.82 6.76 6.05
C ALA A 29 -12.89 7.57 5.28
N ASP A 30 -13.06 7.26 3.99
CA ASP A 30 -14.07 7.89 3.14
C ASP A 30 -15.48 7.58 3.65
N SER A 31 -15.73 6.31 4.03
CA SER A 31 -17.01 5.86 4.56
C SER A 31 -17.35 6.54 5.89
N LEU A 32 -16.39 6.66 6.81
CA LEU A 32 -16.56 7.38 8.08
C LEU A 32 -16.89 8.85 7.84
N SER A 33 -16.18 9.49 6.92
CA SER A 33 -16.40 10.89 6.55
C SER A 33 -17.79 11.12 5.93
N GLU A 34 -18.28 10.16 5.15
CA GLU A 34 -19.62 10.21 4.57
C GLU A 34 -20.71 10.01 5.64
N ILE A 35 -20.53 9.06 6.57
CA ILE A 35 -21.45 8.84 7.69
C ILE A 35 -21.56 10.10 8.55
N ASP A 36 -20.44 10.73 8.90
CA ASP A 36 -20.41 11.98 9.66
C ASP A 36 -21.24 13.08 8.97
N LYS A 37 -20.92 13.37 7.70
CA LYS A 37 -21.65 14.38 6.90
C LYS A 37 -23.14 14.09 6.85
N ASN A 38 -23.52 12.84 6.60
CA ASN A 38 -24.91 12.43 6.49
C ASN A 38 -25.66 12.60 7.81
N LEU A 39 -25.05 12.23 8.94
CA LEU A 39 -25.67 12.35 10.25
C LEU A 39 -25.80 13.81 10.68
N VAL A 40 -24.75 14.63 10.50
CA VAL A 40 -24.80 16.07 10.76
C VAL A 40 -25.91 16.72 9.95
N GLN A 41 -26.02 16.39 8.65
CA GLN A 41 -27.06 16.95 7.80
C GLN A 41 -28.47 16.50 8.22
N LYS A 42 -28.65 15.24 8.62
CA LYS A 42 -29.95 14.73 9.13
C LYS A 42 -30.37 15.45 10.40
N ILE A 43 -29.44 15.66 11.35
CA ILE A 43 -29.71 16.40 12.59
C ILE A 43 -30.07 17.85 12.28
N LYS A 44 -29.32 18.50 11.38
CA LYS A 44 -29.62 19.87 10.93
C LYS A 44 -31.01 19.97 10.32
N ASN A 45 -31.36 19.07 9.39
CA ASN A 45 -32.68 19.05 8.76
C ASN A 45 -33.80 18.82 9.79
N LEU A 46 -33.59 17.92 10.76
CA LEU A 46 -34.57 17.69 11.81
C LEU A 46 -34.78 18.94 12.68
N LYS A 47 -33.71 19.68 13.00
CA LYS A 47 -33.77 20.94 13.75
C LYS A 47 -34.47 22.05 12.98
N GLU A 48 -34.15 22.23 11.71
CA GLU A 48 -34.62 23.38 10.91
C GLU A 48 -36.02 23.19 10.34
N ILE A 49 -36.38 21.94 10.01
CA ILE A 49 -37.58 21.63 9.22
C ILE A 49 -38.56 20.78 10.02
N GLY A 50 -38.06 19.73 10.70
CA GLY A 50 -38.90 18.63 11.18
C GLY A 50 -39.47 18.77 12.59
N TRP A 51 -38.71 19.31 13.54
CA TRP A 51 -39.05 19.23 14.96
C TRP A 51 -38.89 20.56 15.71
N LYS A 52 -39.91 21.43 15.58
CA LYS A 52 -39.94 22.80 16.15
C LYS A 52 -40.68 22.94 17.48
N SER A 53 -40.93 21.84 18.18
CA SER A 53 -41.58 21.89 19.50
C SER A 53 -40.57 22.23 20.60
N GLU A 54 -41.02 22.68 21.77
CA GLU A 54 -40.18 22.89 22.96
C GLU A 54 -39.37 21.63 23.34
N ALA A 55 -39.94 20.44 23.14
CA ALA A 55 -39.23 19.18 23.36
C ALA A 55 -38.07 18.97 22.36
N GLY A 56 -38.23 19.46 21.12
CA GLY A 56 -37.21 19.44 20.08
C GLY A 56 -36.07 20.38 20.41
N GLU A 57 -36.36 21.61 20.84
CA GLU A 57 -35.34 22.57 21.31
C GLU A 57 -34.51 21.97 22.45
N LYS A 58 -35.17 21.42 23.48
CA LYS A 58 -34.47 20.75 24.59
C LYS A 58 -33.64 19.53 24.17
N PHE A 59 -34.05 18.82 23.12
CA PHE A 59 -33.28 17.72 22.56
C PHE A 59 -32.01 18.24 21.87
N PHE A 60 -32.13 19.26 21.02
CA PHE A 60 -30.99 19.83 20.29
C PHE A 60 -30.04 20.64 21.18
N ASP A 61 -30.49 21.13 22.34
CA ASP A 61 -29.60 21.72 23.34
C ASP A 61 -28.75 20.66 24.07
N LYS A 62 -29.25 19.42 24.14
CA LYS A 62 -28.57 18.31 24.79
C LYS A 62 -27.73 17.46 23.84
N ILE A 63 -27.95 17.56 22.53
CA ILE A 63 -27.21 16.75 21.58
C ILE A 63 -25.76 17.23 21.53
N ASP A 64 -24.86 16.38 22.02
CA ASP A 64 -23.43 16.62 21.88
C ASP A 64 -23.01 16.34 20.43
N SER A 65 -22.15 17.18 19.89
CA SER A 65 -21.58 17.05 18.54
C SER A 65 -20.13 16.55 18.57
N HIS A 66 -19.61 16.16 19.75
CA HIS A 66 -18.24 15.65 19.89
C HIS A 66 -17.95 14.44 19.01
N TRP A 67 -18.95 13.57 18.83
CA TRP A 67 -18.84 12.39 17.97
C TRP A 67 -18.40 12.74 16.54
N SER A 68 -18.80 13.91 16.02
CA SER A 68 -18.41 14.34 14.66
C SER A 68 -16.90 14.64 14.60
N LYS A 69 -16.37 15.29 15.64
CA LYS A 69 -14.94 15.54 15.77
C LYS A 69 -14.15 14.25 15.92
N ASP A 70 -14.66 13.30 16.71
CA ASP A 70 -14.02 12.01 16.90
C ASP A 70 -14.01 11.18 15.61
N ILE A 71 -15.14 11.10 14.89
CA ILE A 71 -15.22 10.42 13.60
C ILE A 71 -14.21 11.04 12.61
N LYS A 72 -14.16 12.37 12.53
CA LYS A 72 -13.19 13.06 11.68
C LYS A 72 -11.75 12.71 12.06
N ARG A 73 -11.41 12.71 13.35
CA ARG A 73 -10.06 12.33 13.81
C ARG A 73 -9.69 10.90 13.41
N TYR A 74 -10.63 9.96 13.51
CA TYR A 74 -10.39 8.59 13.08
C TYR A 74 -10.26 8.45 11.57
N ALA A 75 -11.08 9.16 10.79
CA ALA A 75 -10.96 9.20 9.34
C ALA A 75 -9.60 9.77 8.89
N ASP A 76 -9.16 10.87 9.50
CA ASP A 76 -7.87 11.50 9.22
C ASP A 76 -6.71 10.52 9.54
N LEU A 77 -6.76 9.85 10.71
CA LEU A 77 -5.77 8.84 11.07
C LEU A 77 -5.71 7.66 10.08
N MET A 78 -6.86 7.16 9.63
CA MET A 78 -6.92 6.08 8.64
C MET A 78 -6.34 6.52 7.29
N ASN A 79 -6.61 7.76 6.88
CA ASN A 79 -6.04 8.34 5.67
C ASN A 79 -4.52 8.47 5.76
N ASP A 80 -4.00 8.96 6.90
CA ASP A 80 -2.55 9.05 7.14
C ASP A 80 -1.89 7.68 7.08
N LEU A 81 -2.50 6.65 7.69
CA LEU A 81 -2.03 5.27 7.60
C LEU A 81 -2.03 4.76 6.16
N ALA A 82 -3.09 5.03 5.39
CA ALA A 82 -3.17 4.64 3.98
C ALA A 82 -2.04 5.25 3.16
N VAL A 83 -1.73 6.54 3.39
CA VAL A 83 -0.62 7.26 2.74
C VAL A 83 0.73 6.64 3.09
N ILE A 84 1.00 6.40 4.37
CA ILE A 84 2.27 5.83 4.85
C ILE A 84 2.48 4.42 4.27
N ILE A 85 1.45 3.57 4.33
CA ILE A 85 1.51 2.20 3.81
C ILE A 85 1.74 2.20 2.30
N ASN A 86 1.04 3.04 1.55
CA ASN A 86 1.23 3.16 0.10
C ASN A 86 2.64 3.65 -0.26
N TYR A 87 3.15 4.64 0.49
CA TYR A 87 4.51 5.13 0.30
C TYR A 87 5.53 4.01 0.53
N ALA A 88 5.43 3.30 1.66
CA ALA A 88 6.31 2.17 1.96
C ALA A 88 6.24 1.07 0.88
N SER A 89 5.03 0.73 0.41
CA SER A 89 4.82 -0.26 -0.66
C SER A 89 5.58 0.11 -1.93
N LYS A 90 5.50 1.38 -2.35
CA LYS A 90 6.20 1.87 -3.55
C LYS A 90 7.72 1.82 -3.40
N GLN A 91 8.25 2.07 -2.21
CA GLN A 91 9.68 1.91 -1.95
C GLN A 91 10.11 0.45 -2.08
N PHE A 92 9.35 -0.48 -1.52
CA PHE A 92 9.62 -1.92 -1.65
C PHE A 92 9.50 -2.40 -3.10
N ASP A 93 8.50 -1.94 -3.85
CA ASP A 93 8.34 -2.26 -5.27
C ASP A 93 9.57 -1.78 -6.07
N THR A 94 10.05 -0.57 -5.79
CA THR A 94 11.22 0.01 -6.46
C THR A 94 12.49 -0.80 -6.18
N ILE A 95 12.74 -1.13 -4.91
CA ILE A 95 13.91 -1.93 -4.51
C ILE A 95 13.85 -3.32 -5.13
N SER A 96 12.66 -3.94 -5.16
CA SER A 96 12.45 -5.26 -5.75
C SER A 96 12.76 -5.27 -7.25
N GLU A 97 12.34 -4.25 -7.99
CA GLU A 97 12.66 -4.13 -9.42
C GLU A 97 14.15 -3.87 -9.67
N GLN A 98 14.80 -3.04 -8.85
CA GLN A 98 16.25 -2.83 -8.92
C GLN A 98 17.02 -4.12 -8.67
N ALA A 99 16.63 -4.91 -7.67
CA ALA A 99 17.25 -6.19 -7.36
C ALA A 99 17.09 -7.19 -8.51
N LYS A 100 15.89 -7.28 -9.13
CA LYS A 100 15.66 -8.11 -10.32
C LYS A 100 16.56 -7.69 -11.49
N TYR A 101 16.68 -6.39 -11.73
CA TYR A 101 17.52 -5.86 -12.80
C TYR A 101 19.00 -6.21 -12.58
N ILE A 102 19.52 -6.00 -11.37
CA ILE A 102 20.91 -6.34 -11.03
C ILE A 102 21.16 -7.83 -11.23
N LYS A 103 20.27 -8.69 -10.74
CA LYS A 103 20.38 -10.15 -10.93
C LYS A 103 20.42 -10.54 -12.40
N TYR A 104 19.55 -9.94 -13.22
CA TYR A 104 19.56 -10.18 -14.67
C TYR A 104 20.89 -9.78 -15.32
N GLN A 105 21.47 -8.64 -14.93
CA GLN A 105 22.77 -8.21 -15.45
C GLN A 105 23.91 -9.16 -15.03
N GLU A 106 23.91 -9.62 -13.77
CA GLU A 106 24.89 -10.60 -13.29
C GLU A 106 24.81 -11.92 -14.06
N ASP A 107 23.60 -12.41 -14.33
CA ASP A 107 23.37 -13.64 -15.09
C ASP A 107 23.83 -13.50 -16.55
N LEU A 108 23.61 -12.32 -17.18
CA LEU A 108 24.13 -12.03 -18.52
C LEU A 108 25.66 -12.01 -18.56
N ILE A 109 26.31 -11.40 -17.56
CA ILE A 109 27.78 -11.33 -17.50
C ILE A 109 28.37 -12.74 -17.41
N LYS A 110 27.84 -13.59 -16.54
CA LYS A 110 28.29 -14.99 -16.40
C LYS A 110 28.17 -15.76 -17.72
N LEU A 111 27.03 -15.63 -18.41
CA LEU A 111 26.83 -16.27 -19.72
C LEU A 111 27.86 -15.78 -20.75
N THR A 112 28.21 -14.49 -20.75
CA THR A 112 29.24 -13.99 -21.67
C THR A 112 30.64 -14.51 -21.35
N GLU A 113 31.00 -14.64 -20.07
CA GLU A 113 32.30 -15.19 -19.65
C GLU A 113 32.42 -16.69 -19.99
N GLU A 114 31.34 -17.47 -19.83
CA GLU A 114 31.28 -18.88 -20.22
C GLU A 114 31.42 -19.06 -21.74
N VAL A 115 30.75 -18.25 -22.56
CA VAL A 115 30.88 -18.32 -24.02
C VAL A 115 32.28 -17.93 -24.50
N VAL A 116 32.92 -16.96 -23.85
CA VAL A 116 34.30 -16.57 -24.18
C VAL A 116 35.27 -17.71 -23.85
N THR A 117 35.15 -18.31 -22.66
CA THR A 117 36.01 -19.42 -22.25
C THR A 117 35.85 -20.67 -23.13
N GLU A 118 34.63 -21.01 -23.55
CA GLU A 118 34.40 -22.10 -24.52
C GLU A 118 35.02 -21.83 -25.89
N LYS A 119 34.92 -20.60 -26.42
CA LYS A 119 35.54 -20.22 -27.70
C LYS A 119 37.07 -20.32 -27.65
N PHE A 120 37.69 -19.82 -26.59
CA PHE A 120 39.14 -19.95 -26.40
C PHE A 120 39.57 -21.42 -26.28
N GLY A 121 38.79 -22.25 -25.59
CA GLY A 121 39.02 -23.71 -25.52
C GLY A 121 38.95 -24.38 -26.89
N ALA A 122 37.91 -24.09 -27.68
CA ALA A 122 37.73 -24.65 -29.02
C ALA A 122 38.80 -24.20 -30.02
N ASP A 123 39.22 -22.93 -29.98
CA ASP A 123 40.27 -22.40 -30.87
C ASP A 123 41.66 -22.93 -30.50
N SER A 124 41.92 -23.18 -29.21
CA SER A 124 43.17 -23.82 -28.78
C SER A 124 43.29 -25.27 -29.27
N LEU A 125 42.18 -26.02 -29.32
CA LEU A 125 42.14 -27.38 -29.86
C LEU A 125 42.28 -27.42 -31.39
N ARG A 126 41.83 -26.38 -32.10
CA ARG A 126 41.98 -26.28 -33.57
C ARG A 126 43.41 -25.97 -34.02
N ASN A 127 44.22 -25.32 -33.20
CA ASN A 127 45.62 -25.03 -33.52
C ASN A 127 46.60 -26.16 -33.12
N LEU A 128 46.09 -27.25 -32.56
CA LEU A 128 46.88 -28.41 -32.10
C LEU A 128 46.78 -29.63 -33.04
N TYR A 129 46.02 -29.53 -34.13
CA TYR A 129 45.90 -30.51 -35.22
C TYR A 129 46.15 -29.82 -36.57
#